data_AF-A0A1F3M3B4-F1
#
_entry.id   AF-A0A1F3M3B4-F1
#
_cell.length_a   1.000
_cell.length_b   1.000
_cell.length_c   1.000
_cell.angle_alpha   90.00
_cell.angle_beta   90.00
_cell.angle_gamma   90.00
#
_symmetry.space_group_name_H-M   'P 1'
#
loop_
_entity.id
_entity.type
_entity.pdbx_description
1 polymer ?
#
loop_
_entity_poly.entity_id
_entity_poly.type
_entity_poly.pdbx_seq_one_letter_code
_entity_poly.pdbx_strand_id
1 'polypeptide(L)'
;MSIFIASSLSADAFTNGISFLLISYIFKIAYTQNSRFGLKETMIIAGMAMLLAFSKTIYFFITFLIFIIPISKTGSLNKYLTMVSVTLVACILASGISSLIVGYLSGQVNPIEQLYGLAPGIPLINPSKQIAFILSDLPGFMVMIFKSFSIFSGIIIKSYIGCLGWMELYFSNIYYLFAIGIIIIIAFFGNNSAIEIKPLHRIIFLSIIGLIILSFSFTMYCSWAEPGANLITNMQGRYFIPAAPLLLFIWGLKRVDSIKEAIPFISMVLVVVSFVVTIYEVLLRYYL
;
A
#
# COMPACT_ATOMS: atom_id res chain seq x y z
N MET A 1 -12.01 -0.81 1.00
CA MET A 1 -11.91 -0.72 2.46
C MET A 1 -11.43 0.66 2.89
N SER A 2 -10.89 1.49 1.99
CA SER A 2 -10.41 2.84 2.31
C SER A 2 -11.39 3.69 3.12
N ILE A 3 -12.68 3.62 2.79
CA ILE A 3 -13.74 4.43 3.42
C ILE A 3 -13.84 4.20 4.93
N PHE A 4 -13.92 2.94 5.38
CA PHE A 4 -14.05 2.66 6.81
C PHE A 4 -12.68 2.59 7.51
N ILE A 5 -11.61 2.17 6.80
CA ILE A 5 -10.27 2.09 7.39
C ILE A 5 -9.84 3.47 7.87
N ALA A 6 -10.13 4.52 7.07
CA ALA A 6 -9.78 5.89 7.41
C ALA A 6 -10.40 6.39 8.74
N SER A 7 -11.54 5.84 9.15
CA SER A 7 -12.25 6.19 10.38
C SER A 7 -12.15 5.11 11.46
N SER A 8 -11.13 4.24 11.40
CA SER A 8 -10.96 3.12 12.33
C SER A 8 -9.65 3.22 13.11
N LEU A 9 -9.59 2.63 14.31
CA LEU A 9 -8.37 2.43 15.08
C LEU A 9 -7.60 1.21 14.54
N SER A 10 -7.27 1.23 13.25
CA SER A 10 -6.55 0.14 12.56
C SER A 10 -5.12 0.55 12.22
N ALA A 11 -4.19 -0.41 12.31
CA ALA A 11 -2.83 -0.24 11.79
C ALA A 11 -2.81 0.12 10.28
N ASP A 12 -3.83 -0.30 9.52
CA ASP A 12 -3.98 0.06 8.11
C ASP A 12 -4.16 1.58 7.94
N ALA A 13 -4.91 2.23 8.83
CA ALA A 13 -5.16 3.67 8.77
C ALA A 13 -3.86 4.47 8.97
N PHE A 14 -3.07 4.08 9.99
CA PHE A 14 -1.76 4.67 10.26
C PHE A 14 -0.80 4.43 9.10
N THR A 15 -0.73 3.19 8.58
CA THR A 15 0.11 2.83 7.43
C THR A 15 -0.22 3.69 6.21
N ASN A 16 -1.51 3.85 5.88
CA ASN A 16 -1.95 4.69 4.77
C ASN A 16 -1.52 6.15 4.98
N GLY A 17 -1.81 6.72 6.15
CA GLY A 17 -1.49 8.11 6.47
C GLY A 17 0.00 8.42 6.38
N ILE A 18 0.84 7.59 7.02
CA ILE A 18 2.31 7.80 7.01
C ILE A 18 2.90 7.57 5.61
N SER A 19 2.35 6.64 4.83
CA SER A 19 2.79 6.41 3.44
C SER A 19 2.48 7.62 2.56
N PHE A 20 1.27 8.18 2.66
CA PHE A 20 0.89 9.36 1.89
C PHE A 20 1.70 10.59 2.30
N LEU A 21 1.98 10.74 3.60
CA LEU A 21 2.85 11.80 4.10
C LEU A 21 4.28 11.63 3.57
N LEU A 22 4.85 10.43 3.62
CA LEU A 22 6.18 10.14 3.08
C LEU A 22 6.28 10.42 1.58
N ILE A 23 5.31 9.92 0.80
CA ILE A 23 5.24 10.16 -0.66
C ILE A 23 5.18 11.67 -0.93
N SER A 24 4.25 12.38 -0.29
CA SER A 24 4.05 13.82 -0.51
C SER A 24 5.27 14.65 -0.10
N TYR A 25 5.93 14.29 1.00
CA TYR A 25 7.12 14.99 1.49
C TYR A 25 8.33 14.80 0.56
N ILE A 26 8.58 13.57 0.10
CA ILE A 26 9.64 13.30 -0.89
C ILE A 26 9.33 14.04 -2.20
N PHE A 27 8.07 14.02 -2.66
CA PHE A 27 7.68 14.75 -3.87
C PHE A 27 7.87 16.26 -3.72
N LYS A 28 7.53 16.83 -2.56
CA LYS A 28 7.78 18.24 -2.25
C LYS A 28 9.27 18.58 -2.39
N ILE A 29 10.16 17.75 -1.85
CA ILE A 29 11.60 17.97 -1.96
C ILE A 29 12.08 17.80 -3.41
N ALA A 30 11.63 16.76 -4.11
CA ALA A 30 12.10 16.44 -5.45
C ALA A 30 11.70 17.48 -6.50
N TYR A 31 10.46 18.00 -6.44
CA TYR A 31 9.88 18.80 -7.53
C TYR A 31 9.76 20.31 -7.23
N THR A 32 9.89 20.75 -5.99
CA THR A 32 9.88 22.21 -5.68
C THR A 32 11.22 22.82 -6.04
N GLN A 33 11.30 23.95 -6.74
CA GLN A 33 12.59 24.54 -7.16
C GLN A 33 13.51 24.90 -5.97
N ASN A 34 12.98 25.59 -4.96
CA ASN A 34 13.73 26.12 -3.82
C ASN A 34 13.86 25.16 -2.62
N SER A 35 13.46 23.90 -2.77
CA SER A 35 13.67 22.89 -1.73
C SER A 35 15.15 22.48 -1.64
N ARG A 36 15.55 22.01 -0.44
CA ARG A 36 16.85 21.41 -0.18
C ARG A 36 16.64 20.02 0.39
N PHE A 37 17.63 19.15 0.22
CA PHE A 37 17.68 17.85 0.87
C PHE A 37 18.87 17.87 1.84
N GLY A 38 18.58 18.16 3.12
CA GLY A 38 19.55 18.29 4.18
C GLY A 38 19.34 17.29 5.30
N LEU A 39 20.04 17.50 6.42
CA LEU A 39 19.92 16.65 7.62
C LEU A 39 18.48 16.64 8.17
N LYS A 40 17.83 17.80 8.22
CA LYS A 40 16.44 17.93 8.69
C LYS A 40 15.49 17.05 7.87
N GLU A 41 15.53 17.18 6.55
CA GLU A 41 14.69 16.40 5.64
C GLU A 41 15.00 14.91 5.74
N THR A 42 16.29 14.55 5.85
CA THR A 42 16.74 13.16 6.05
C THR A 42 16.16 12.56 7.33
N MET A 43 16.24 13.28 8.45
CA MET A 43 15.69 12.80 9.73
C MET A 43 14.16 12.67 9.68
N ILE A 44 13.46 13.57 8.98
CA ILE A 44 12.01 13.49 8.79
C ILE A 44 11.65 12.27 7.93
N ILE A 45 12.33 12.05 6.80
CA ILE A 45 12.12 10.89 5.93
C ILE A 45 12.45 9.60 6.68
N ALA A 46 13.60 9.52 7.34
CA ALA A 46 14.00 8.35 8.12
C ALA A 46 12.99 8.05 9.23
N GLY A 47 12.50 9.07 9.95
CA GLY A 47 11.46 8.93 10.96
C GLY A 47 10.17 8.32 10.40
N MET A 48 9.64 8.89 9.31
CA MET A 48 8.43 8.36 8.66
C MET A 48 8.64 6.94 8.12
N ALA A 49 9.82 6.66 7.58
CA ALA A 49 10.15 5.36 7.00
C ALA A 49 10.33 4.28 8.08
N MET A 50 10.90 4.62 9.24
CA MET A 50 10.92 3.75 10.43
C MET A 50 9.50 3.46 10.93
N LEU A 51 8.67 4.50 11.07
CA LEU A 51 7.26 4.34 11.49
C LEU A 51 6.51 3.41 10.53
N LEU A 52 6.75 3.55 9.22
CA LEU A 52 6.15 2.68 8.21
C LEU A 52 6.65 1.23 8.33
N ALA A 53 7.95 1.03 8.53
CA ALA A 53 8.55 -0.29 8.75
C ALA A 53 8.04 -0.97 10.02
N PHE A 54 7.87 -0.23 11.12
CA PHE A 54 7.29 -0.73 12.36
C PHE A 54 5.81 -1.07 12.20
N SER A 55 5.05 -0.26 11.45
CA SER A 55 3.63 -0.53 11.24
C SER A 55 3.41 -1.76 10.37
N LYS A 56 4.05 -1.80 9.19
CA LYS A 56 3.95 -2.89 8.23
C LYS A 56 5.19 -2.93 7.33
N THR A 57 6.04 -3.93 7.57
CA THR A 57 7.38 -4.05 6.96
C THR A 57 7.35 -3.92 5.45
N ILE A 58 6.39 -4.54 4.74
CA ILE A 58 6.34 -4.57 3.26
C ILE A 58 6.34 -3.16 2.63
N TYR A 59 5.84 -2.13 3.31
CA TYR A 59 5.75 -0.79 2.74
C TYR A 59 7.06 0.01 2.85
N PHE A 60 8.10 -0.53 3.47
CA PHE A 60 9.41 0.13 3.50
C PHE A 60 9.94 0.45 2.09
N PHE A 61 9.54 -0.30 1.06
CA PHE A 61 9.89 -0.03 -0.34
C PHE A 61 9.43 1.35 -0.82
N ILE A 62 8.39 1.94 -0.22
CA ILE A 62 7.98 3.34 -0.51
C ILE A 62 9.13 4.32 -0.22
N THR A 63 10.02 3.98 0.72
CA THR A 63 11.22 4.79 1.03
C THR A 63 12.19 4.89 -0.15
N PHE A 64 12.16 3.94 -1.10
CA PHE A 64 12.97 4.02 -2.31
C PHE A 64 12.58 5.20 -3.22
N LEU A 65 11.46 5.87 -2.95
CA LEU A 65 11.16 7.17 -3.56
C LEU A 65 12.24 8.22 -3.29
N ILE A 66 13.08 8.06 -2.25
CA ILE A 66 14.22 8.94 -2.01
C ILE A 66 15.13 9.07 -3.25
N PHE A 67 15.19 8.05 -4.10
CA PHE A 67 15.99 8.05 -5.33
C PHE A 67 15.47 9.00 -6.42
N ILE A 68 14.26 9.55 -6.28
CA ILE A 68 13.76 10.59 -7.19
C ILE A 68 14.29 11.98 -6.84
N ILE A 69 14.86 12.16 -5.64
CA ILE A 69 15.40 13.45 -5.19
C ILE A 69 16.70 13.71 -5.97
N PRO A 70 16.80 14.81 -6.74
CA PRO A 70 18.00 15.07 -7.52
C PRO A 70 19.19 15.45 -6.62
N ILE A 71 20.39 15.02 -6.98
CA ILE A 71 21.65 15.31 -6.25
C ILE A 71 21.89 16.82 -6.10
N SER A 72 21.40 17.63 -7.04
CA SER A 72 21.47 19.09 -6.94
C SER A 72 20.79 19.66 -5.69
N LYS A 73 19.89 18.91 -5.04
CA LYS A 73 19.22 19.30 -3.78
C LYS A 73 20.12 19.19 -2.55
N THR A 74 21.20 18.40 -2.62
CA THR A 74 22.19 18.26 -1.54
C THR A 74 23.48 19.04 -1.82
N GLY A 75 23.76 19.33 -3.10
CA GLY A 75 24.96 20.01 -3.58
C GLY A 75 26.22 19.12 -3.61
N SER A 76 26.14 17.85 -3.21
CA SER A 76 27.27 16.91 -3.23
C SER A 76 26.79 15.47 -3.30
N LEU A 77 27.41 14.67 -4.17
CA LEU A 77 27.12 13.24 -4.30
C LEU A 77 27.37 12.49 -2.98
N ASN A 78 28.48 12.76 -2.30
CA ASN A 78 28.80 12.10 -1.03
C ASN A 78 27.73 12.38 0.03
N LYS A 79 27.30 13.65 0.15
CA LYS A 79 26.22 14.02 1.07
C LYS A 79 24.91 13.32 0.72
N TYR A 80 24.59 13.24 -0.58
CA TYR A 80 23.40 12.53 -1.05
C TYR A 80 23.44 11.04 -0.68
N LEU A 81 24.55 10.36 -0.97
CA LEU A 81 24.72 8.95 -0.63
C LEU A 81 24.66 8.72 0.89
N THR A 82 25.28 9.58 1.70
CA THR A 82 25.16 9.49 3.16
C THR A 82 23.71 9.60 3.62
N MET A 83 22.94 10.57 3.10
CA MET A 83 21.54 10.78 3.50
C MET A 83 20.64 9.61 3.09
N VAL A 84 20.83 9.08 1.88
CA VAL A 84 20.13 7.88 1.41
C VAL A 84 20.48 6.68 2.30
N SER A 85 21.78 6.44 2.55
CA SER A 85 22.23 5.33 3.39
C SER A 85 21.69 5.42 4.81
N VAL A 86 21.70 6.60 5.45
CA VAL A 86 21.11 6.80 6.78
C VAL A 86 19.63 6.42 6.79
N THR A 87 18.89 6.86 5.77
CA THR A 87 17.46 6.54 5.65
C THR A 87 17.24 5.04 5.48
N LEU A 88 17.98 4.38 4.59
CA LEU A 88 17.83 2.95 4.33
C LEU A 88 18.25 2.09 5.52
N VAL A 89 19.35 2.44 6.19
CA VAL A 89 19.81 1.76 7.41
C VAL A 89 18.77 1.89 8.52
N ALA A 90 18.18 3.08 8.71
CA ALA A 90 17.10 3.27 9.68
C ALA A 90 15.91 2.34 9.41
N CYS A 91 15.48 2.19 8.14
CA CYS A 91 14.42 1.27 7.75
C CYS A 91 14.76 -0.20 8.01
N ILE A 92 15.98 -0.62 7.66
CA ILE A 92 16.46 -1.99 7.84
C ILE A 92 16.51 -2.33 9.33
N LEU A 93 17.05 -1.41 10.15
CA LEU A 93 17.10 -1.56 11.60
C LEU A 93 15.69 -1.64 12.20
N ALA A 94 14.78 -0.74 11.82
CA ALA A 94 13.40 -0.78 12.30
C ALA A 94 12.68 -2.08 11.90
N SER A 95 12.88 -2.55 10.68
CA SER A 95 12.33 -3.82 10.20
C SER A 95 12.90 -5.03 10.95
N GLY A 96 14.21 -5.03 11.19
CA GLY A 96 14.90 -6.07 11.97
C GLY A 96 14.43 -6.10 13.42
N ILE A 97 14.34 -4.93 14.06
CA ILE A 97 13.82 -4.79 15.44
C ILE A 97 12.37 -5.29 15.50
N SER A 98 11.51 -4.86 14.57
CA SER A 98 10.13 -5.33 14.48
C SER A 98 10.07 -6.86 14.36
N SER A 99 10.87 -7.44 13.47
CA SER A 99 10.94 -8.89 13.29
C SER A 99 11.43 -9.63 14.54
N LEU A 100 12.40 -9.07 15.27
CA LEU A 100 12.90 -9.65 16.52
C LEU A 100 11.84 -9.59 17.63
N ILE A 101 11.14 -8.46 17.76
CA ILE A 101 10.05 -8.30 18.72
C ILE A 101 8.91 -9.29 18.41
N VAL A 102 8.47 -9.33 17.15
CA VAL A 102 7.42 -10.28 16.72
C VAL A 102 7.88 -11.71 16.94
N GLY A 103 9.12 -12.06 16.59
CA GLY A 103 9.68 -13.39 16.81
C GLY A 103 9.77 -13.77 18.29
N TYR A 104 10.15 -12.84 19.16
CA TYR A 104 10.20 -13.06 20.61
C TYR A 104 8.78 -13.26 21.18
N LEU A 105 7.83 -12.37 20.85
CA LEU A 105 6.44 -12.47 21.31
C LEU A 105 5.75 -13.73 20.77
N SER A 106 5.99 -14.07 19.51
CA SER A 106 5.45 -15.29 18.86
C SER A 106 6.21 -16.55 19.25
N GLY A 107 7.38 -16.45 19.88
CA GLY A 107 8.10 -17.59 20.46
C GLY A 107 7.61 -17.97 21.86
N GLN A 108 6.90 -17.05 22.53
CA GLN A 108 6.29 -17.29 23.85
C GLN A 108 4.91 -17.93 23.76
N VAL A 109 4.31 -17.98 22.57
CA VAL A 109 3.03 -18.61 22.33
C VAL A 109 3.09 -19.31 20.98
N ASN A 110 2.71 -20.58 20.89
CA ASN A 110 2.73 -21.32 19.63
C ASN A 110 1.90 -20.55 18.58
N PRO A 111 2.51 -19.93 17.54
CA PRO A 111 1.80 -18.98 16.68
C PRO A 111 0.66 -19.66 15.91
N ILE A 112 0.80 -20.97 15.69
CA ILE A 112 -0.20 -21.84 15.07
C ILE A 112 -1.41 -22.07 16.00
N GLU A 113 -1.24 -22.06 17.33
CA GLU A 113 -2.37 -22.21 18.27
C GLU A 113 -3.06 -20.87 18.57
N GLN A 114 -2.34 -19.74 18.59
CA GLN A 114 -2.91 -18.44 18.98
C GLN A 114 -3.55 -17.66 17.82
N LEU A 115 -3.01 -17.75 16.60
CA LEU A 115 -3.63 -17.11 15.43
C LEU A 115 -4.78 -17.94 14.83
N TYR A 116 -4.78 -19.24 15.09
CA TYR A 116 -5.38 -20.22 14.20
C TYR A 116 -5.93 -21.47 14.91
N GLY A 117 -6.14 -21.41 16.23
CA GLY A 117 -6.49 -22.56 17.07
C GLY A 117 -7.41 -23.55 16.37
N LEU A 118 -6.92 -24.78 16.15
CA LEU A 118 -7.46 -26.01 15.53
C LEU A 118 -8.94 -25.99 15.03
N ALA A 119 -9.37 -24.94 14.36
CA ALA A 119 -10.72 -24.81 13.85
C ALA A 119 -10.77 -25.44 12.46
N PRO A 120 -11.84 -26.19 12.12
CA PRO A 120 -12.00 -26.76 10.80
C PRO A 120 -11.92 -25.68 9.71
N GLY A 121 -11.11 -25.91 8.66
CA GLY A 121 -10.98 -25.00 7.51
C GLY A 121 -9.81 -24.02 7.56
N ILE A 122 -8.94 -24.11 8.58
CA ILE A 122 -7.71 -23.33 8.66
C ILE A 122 -6.57 -24.07 7.91
N PRO A 123 -5.85 -23.40 7.00
CA PRO A 123 -4.77 -24.03 6.24
C PRO A 123 -3.63 -24.51 7.15
N LEU A 124 -3.09 -25.70 6.87
CA LEU A 124 -1.91 -26.23 7.54
C LEU A 124 -0.63 -25.47 7.09
N ILE A 125 -0.37 -24.34 7.72
CA ILE A 125 0.74 -23.44 7.37
C ILE A 125 2.10 -24.02 7.81
N ASN A 126 3.09 -24.03 6.91
CA ASN A 126 4.47 -24.38 7.22
C ASN A 126 5.44 -23.50 6.41
N PRO A 127 5.92 -22.36 6.98
CA PRO A 127 6.75 -21.36 6.28
C PRO A 127 7.96 -21.96 5.59
N SER A 128 8.65 -22.90 6.23
CA SER A 128 9.83 -23.55 5.66
C SER A 128 9.49 -24.34 4.39
N LYS A 129 8.39 -25.10 4.38
CA LYS A 129 7.95 -25.84 3.18
C LYS A 129 7.43 -24.92 2.09
N GLN A 130 6.74 -23.84 2.44
CA GLN A 130 6.26 -22.85 1.46
C GLN A 130 7.41 -22.10 0.79
N ILE A 131 8.42 -21.70 1.57
CA ILE A 131 9.64 -21.09 1.04
C ILE A 131 10.38 -22.08 0.14
N ALA A 132 10.55 -23.33 0.58
CA ALA A 132 11.19 -24.37 -0.24
C ALA A 132 10.43 -24.59 -1.56
N PHE A 133 9.10 -24.61 -1.53
CA PHE A 133 8.26 -24.69 -2.73
C PHE A 133 8.50 -23.51 -3.68
N ILE A 134 8.47 -22.27 -3.16
CA ILE A 134 8.72 -21.07 -3.98
C ILE A 134 10.12 -21.12 -4.61
N LEU A 135 11.14 -21.49 -3.84
CA LEU A 135 12.52 -21.55 -4.32
C LEU A 135 12.74 -22.70 -5.33
N SER A 136 11.95 -23.78 -5.24
CA SER A 136 12.04 -24.90 -6.18
C SER A 136 11.48 -24.57 -7.57
N ASP A 137 10.56 -23.60 -7.68
CA ASP A 137 9.96 -23.18 -8.94
C ASP A 137 9.59 -21.68 -8.92
N LEU A 138 10.61 -20.82 -9.04
CA LEU A 138 10.42 -19.36 -9.09
C LEU A 138 9.54 -18.91 -10.28
N PRO A 139 9.72 -19.42 -11.52
CA PRO A 139 8.81 -19.09 -12.62
C PRO A 139 7.36 -19.50 -12.35
N GLY A 140 7.13 -20.70 -11.81
CA GLY A 140 5.80 -21.16 -11.43
C GLY A 140 5.17 -20.31 -10.34
N PHE A 141 5.96 -19.83 -9.37
CA PHE A 141 5.48 -18.86 -8.39
C PHE A 141 5.04 -17.54 -9.03
N MET A 142 5.77 -17.01 -10.02
CA MET A 142 5.34 -15.83 -10.77
C MET A 142 4.01 -16.08 -11.50
N VAL A 143 3.87 -17.23 -12.17
CA VAL A 143 2.61 -17.62 -12.81
C VAL A 143 1.47 -17.71 -11.80
N MET A 144 1.72 -18.25 -10.61
CA MET A 144 0.75 -18.30 -9.51
C MET A 144 0.33 -16.91 -9.06
N ILE A 145 1.26 -15.96 -8.93
CA ILE A 145 0.96 -14.55 -8.63
C ILE A 145 -0.01 -14.00 -9.68
N PHE A 146 0.36 -14.06 -10.97
CA PHE A 146 -0.49 -13.53 -12.06
C PHE A 146 -1.87 -14.18 -12.08
N LYS A 147 -1.94 -15.51 -11.94
CA LYS A 147 -3.20 -16.25 -11.89
C LYS A 147 -4.07 -15.80 -10.72
N SER A 148 -3.48 -15.66 -9.53
CA SER A 148 -4.21 -15.25 -8.32
C SER A 148 -4.73 -13.82 -8.43
N PHE A 149 -3.90 -12.87 -8.86
CA PHE A 149 -4.35 -11.48 -9.11
C PHE A 149 -5.45 -11.39 -10.16
N SER A 150 -5.40 -12.23 -11.20
CA SER A 150 -6.44 -12.27 -12.25
C SER A 150 -7.78 -12.77 -11.70
N ILE A 151 -7.77 -13.89 -10.97
CA ILE A 151 -8.97 -14.49 -10.36
C ILE A 151 -9.59 -13.55 -9.32
N PHE A 152 -8.76 -12.96 -8.45
CA PHE A 152 -9.24 -12.13 -7.34
C PHE A 152 -9.38 -10.65 -7.68
N SER A 153 -9.19 -10.25 -8.95
CA SER A 153 -9.22 -8.85 -9.40
C SER A 153 -10.50 -8.10 -8.96
N GLY A 154 -11.67 -8.71 -9.12
CA GLY A 154 -12.94 -8.11 -8.69
C GLY A 154 -13.02 -7.88 -7.19
N ILE A 155 -12.55 -8.84 -6.39
CA ILE A 155 -12.48 -8.72 -4.93
C ILE A 155 -11.48 -7.63 -4.53
N ILE A 156 -10.30 -7.60 -5.16
CA ILE A 156 -9.28 -6.58 -4.94
C ILE A 156 -9.84 -5.19 -5.21
N ILE A 157 -10.52 -4.96 -6.33
CA ILE A 157 -11.10 -3.64 -6.66
C ILE A 157 -12.19 -3.24 -5.65
N LYS A 158 -13.12 -4.14 -5.36
CA LYS A 158 -14.23 -3.86 -4.40
C LYS A 158 -13.68 -3.56 -3.00
N SER A 159 -12.74 -4.37 -2.53
CA SER A 159 -12.09 -4.20 -1.23
C SER A 159 -11.02 -3.11 -1.22
N TYR A 160 -10.60 -2.55 -2.35
CA TYR A 160 -9.88 -1.27 -2.39
C TYR A 160 -10.85 -0.15 -1.98
N ILE A 161 -12.02 -0.07 -2.61
CA ILE A 161 -13.04 0.97 -2.37
C ILE A 161 -13.68 0.80 -0.98
N GLY A 162 -14.42 -0.29 -0.77
CA GLY A 162 -15.18 -0.50 0.47
C GLY A 162 -15.92 -1.85 0.49
N CYS A 163 -15.81 -2.57 1.59
CA CYS A 163 -16.63 -3.73 1.94
C CYS A 163 -16.61 -3.85 3.46
N LEU A 164 -17.68 -4.32 4.08
CA LEU A 164 -17.86 -4.36 5.54
C LEU A 164 -17.81 -5.81 6.05
N GLY A 165 -17.78 -5.98 7.38
CA GLY A 165 -17.89 -7.29 8.02
C GLY A 165 -16.80 -8.26 7.57
N TRP A 166 -15.54 -7.81 7.45
CA TRP A 166 -14.42 -8.66 7.05
C TRP A 166 -14.61 -9.37 5.69
N MET A 167 -15.04 -8.61 4.67
CA MET A 167 -15.28 -9.10 3.30
C MET A 167 -16.59 -9.88 3.12
N GLU A 168 -17.51 -9.83 4.08
CA GLU A 168 -18.82 -10.46 3.96
C GLU A 168 -19.86 -9.57 3.27
N LEU A 169 -19.81 -8.25 3.52
CA LEU A 169 -20.78 -7.31 2.99
C LEU A 169 -20.16 -6.45 1.88
N TYR A 170 -20.68 -6.62 0.68
CA TYR A 170 -20.32 -5.83 -0.49
C TYR A 170 -21.46 -4.89 -0.87
N PHE A 171 -21.10 -3.75 -1.44
CA PHE A 171 -22.06 -2.79 -1.98
C PHE A 171 -22.55 -3.20 -3.36
N SER A 172 -23.61 -2.54 -3.84
CA SER A 172 -24.07 -2.72 -5.22
C SER A 172 -22.96 -2.44 -6.25
N ASN A 173 -22.97 -3.17 -7.38
CA ASN A 173 -22.01 -2.92 -8.46
C ASN A 173 -22.10 -1.49 -9.01
N ILE A 174 -23.29 -0.88 -8.97
CA ILE A 174 -23.52 0.52 -9.37
C ILE A 174 -22.71 1.47 -8.48
N TYR A 175 -22.73 1.25 -7.16
CA TYR A 175 -21.93 2.04 -6.24
C TYR A 175 -20.42 1.92 -6.51
N TYR A 176 -19.93 0.70 -6.77
CA TYR A 176 -18.52 0.51 -7.11
C TYR A 176 -18.12 1.23 -8.40
N LEU A 177 -18.96 1.16 -9.45
CA LEU A 177 -18.74 1.90 -10.69
C LEU A 177 -18.75 3.41 -10.46
N PHE A 178 -19.70 3.92 -9.67
CA PHE A 178 -19.75 5.31 -9.25
C PHE A 178 -18.44 5.75 -8.55
N ALA A 179 -18.01 5.01 -7.53
CA ALA A 179 -16.81 5.35 -6.77
C ALA A 179 -15.54 5.33 -7.63
N ILE A 180 -15.38 4.33 -8.51
CA ILE A 180 -14.26 4.27 -9.47
C ILE A 180 -14.31 5.47 -10.42
N GLY A 181 -15.49 5.79 -10.96
CA GLY A 181 -15.67 6.93 -11.84
C GLY A 181 -15.23 8.24 -11.20
N ILE A 182 -15.63 8.48 -9.94
CA ILE A 182 -15.20 9.68 -9.21
C ILE A 182 -13.69 9.68 -8.92
N ILE A 183 -13.10 8.55 -8.52
CA ILE A 183 -11.65 8.44 -8.29
C ILE A 183 -10.87 8.77 -9.58
N ILE A 184 -11.32 8.26 -10.73
CA ILE A 184 -10.73 8.56 -12.03
C ILE A 184 -10.88 10.07 -12.33
N ILE A 185 -12.07 10.65 -12.15
CA ILE A 185 -12.27 12.10 -12.35
C ILE A 185 -11.30 12.91 -11.48
N ILE A 186 -11.18 12.59 -10.20
CA ILE A 186 -10.25 13.30 -9.30
C ILE A 186 -8.79 13.14 -9.76
N ALA A 187 -8.40 11.94 -10.20
CA ALA A 187 -7.05 11.67 -10.68
C ALA A 187 -6.70 12.46 -11.96
N PHE A 188 -7.65 12.61 -12.88
CA PHE A 188 -7.44 13.27 -14.17
C PHE A 188 -7.61 14.79 -14.13
N PHE A 189 -8.44 15.31 -13.23
CA PHE A 189 -8.84 16.73 -13.22
C PHE A 189 -8.42 17.48 -11.94
N GLY A 190 -7.52 16.88 -11.14
CA GLY A 190 -6.95 17.51 -9.95
C GLY A 190 -6.08 18.73 -10.26
N ASN A 191 -5.73 19.49 -9.21
CA ASN A 191 -4.94 20.72 -9.35
C ASN A 191 -3.44 20.44 -9.63
N ASN A 192 -2.74 21.42 -10.22
CA ASN A 192 -1.32 21.50 -10.63
C ASN A 192 -0.95 20.98 -12.02
N SER A 193 -0.72 21.95 -12.91
CA SER A 193 -0.27 21.86 -14.29
C SER A 193 1.26 22.00 -14.49
N ALA A 194 2.12 21.68 -13.52
CA ALA A 194 3.56 22.00 -13.62
C ALA A 194 4.56 20.88 -13.29
N ILE A 195 4.14 19.67 -12.88
CA ILE A 195 5.09 18.60 -12.51
C ILE A 195 5.25 17.61 -13.67
N GLU A 196 6.34 17.75 -14.41
CA GLU A 196 6.74 16.77 -15.42
C GLU A 196 7.43 15.56 -14.76
N ILE A 197 6.75 14.40 -14.79
CA ILE A 197 7.30 13.14 -14.28
C ILE A 197 8.21 12.51 -15.33
N LYS A 198 9.51 12.54 -15.07
CA LYS A 198 10.55 11.93 -15.91
C LYS A 198 10.35 10.42 -16.08
N PRO A 199 10.72 9.81 -17.23
CA PRO A 199 10.62 8.36 -17.44
C PRO A 199 11.30 7.53 -16.35
N LEU A 200 12.48 7.94 -15.88
CA LEU A 200 13.19 7.25 -14.80
C LEU A 200 12.39 7.20 -13.50
N HIS A 201 11.65 8.27 -13.17
CA HIS A 201 10.81 8.29 -11.96
C HIS A 201 9.65 7.30 -12.10
N ARG A 202 9.08 7.14 -13.30
CA ARG A 202 8.04 6.13 -13.57
C ARG A 202 8.56 4.70 -13.37
N ILE A 203 9.80 4.43 -13.80
CA ILE A 203 10.45 3.14 -13.55
C ILE A 203 10.61 2.92 -12.04
N ILE A 204 11.05 3.93 -11.29
CA ILE A 204 11.14 3.83 -9.81
C ILE A 204 9.76 3.52 -9.20
N PHE A 205 8.70 4.21 -9.63
CA PHE A 205 7.35 3.96 -9.13
C PHE A 205 6.87 2.53 -9.43
N LEU A 206 7.06 2.07 -10.67
CA LEU A 206 6.73 0.70 -11.10
C LEU A 206 7.52 -0.34 -10.31
N SER A 207 8.81 -0.12 -10.09
CA SER A 207 9.66 -1.01 -9.29
C SER A 207 9.18 -1.10 -7.85
N ILE A 208 8.80 0.02 -7.22
CA ILE A 208 8.27 0.04 -5.85
C ILE A 208 6.95 -0.75 -5.78
N ILE A 209 6.04 -0.52 -6.72
CA ILE A 209 4.76 -1.24 -6.77
C ILE A 209 5.00 -2.74 -7.01
N GLY A 210 5.90 -3.10 -7.92
CA GLY A 210 6.27 -4.49 -8.19
C GLY A 210 6.86 -5.19 -6.96
N LEU A 211 7.76 -4.53 -6.23
CA LEU A 211 8.33 -5.04 -4.98
C LEU A 211 7.26 -5.24 -3.91
N ILE A 212 6.34 -4.29 -3.76
CA ILE A 212 5.20 -4.43 -2.83
C ILE A 212 4.32 -5.61 -3.21
N ILE A 213 3.99 -5.79 -4.49
CA ILE A 213 3.19 -6.93 -4.98
C ILE A 213 3.91 -8.26 -4.72
N LEU A 214 5.22 -8.33 -5.00
CA LEU A 214 6.05 -9.52 -4.79
C LEU A 214 6.13 -9.89 -3.31
N SER A 215 6.48 -8.93 -2.46
CA SER A 215 6.58 -9.16 -1.02
C SER A 215 5.23 -9.45 -0.37
N PHE A 216 4.16 -8.78 -0.81
CA PHE A 216 2.79 -9.13 -0.41
C PHE A 216 2.47 -10.58 -0.77
N SER A 217 2.70 -10.98 -2.02
CA SER A 217 2.42 -12.33 -2.50
C SER A 217 3.20 -13.38 -1.73
N PHE A 218 4.49 -13.13 -1.50
CA PHE A 218 5.35 -13.98 -0.69
C PHE A 218 4.83 -14.12 0.74
N THR A 219 4.56 -13.00 1.41
CA THR A 219 4.04 -13.02 2.79
C THR A 219 2.70 -13.72 2.87
N MET A 220 1.78 -13.48 1.94
CA MET A 220 0.47 -14.13 1.94
C MET A 220 0.58 -15.63 1.72
N TYR A 221 1.41 -16.09 0.80
CA TYR A 221 1.61 -17.52 0.58
C TYR A 221 2.20 -18.21 1.81
N CYS A 222 3.24 -17.63 2.41
CA CYS A 222 3.88 -18.19 3.61
C CYS A 222 3.02 -18.10 4.89
N SER A 223 2.01 -17.22 4.92
CA SER A 223 1.22 -16.97 6.13
C SER A 223 -0.23 -17.47 6.06
N TRP A 224 -0.75 -17.76 4.85
CA TRP A 224 -2.17 -18.04 4.63
C TRP A 224 -2.45 -19.18 3.63
N ALA A 225 -1.43 -19.79 3.02
CA ALA A 225 -1.61 -20.90 2.08
C ALA A 225 -1.06 -22.20 2.66
N GLU A 226 -1.55 -23.34 2.20
CA GLU A 226 -0.92 -24.63 2.50
C GLU A 226 0.33 -24.85 1.63
N PRO A 227 1.32 -25.63 2.08
CA PRO A 227 2.44 -26.03 1.24
C PRO A 227 1.97 -26.68 -0.06
N GLY A 228 2.37 -26.11 -1.21
CA GLY A 228 1.99 -26.61 -2.53
C GLY A 228 0.64 -26.12 -3.03
N ALA A 229 0.01 -25.14 -2.36
CA ALA A 229 -1.21 -24.52 -2.84
C ALA A 229 -1.00 -23.86 -4.22
N ASN A 230 -1.99 -23.98 -5.10
CA ASN A 230 -1.91 -23.47 -6.48
C ASN A 230 -2.36 -22.01 -6.64
N LEU A 231 -2.74 -21.35 -5.55
CA LEU A 231 -3.27 -19.98 -5.51
C LEU A 231 -2.86 -19.28 -4.22
N ILE A 232 -2.68 -17.96 -4.32
CA ILE A 232 -2.54 -17.06 -3.19
C ILE A 232 -3.93 -16.53 -2.84
N THR A 233 -4.41 -16.80 -1.63
CA THR A 233 -5.74 -16.41 -1.15
C THR A 233 -5.67 -15.14 -0.29
N ASN A 234 -6.83 -14.70 0.24
CA ASN A 234 -6.94 -13.51 1.10
C ASN A 234 -6.42 -12.21 0.46
N MET A 235 -6.54 -12.12 -0.87
CA MET A 235 -6.12 -10.96 -1.64
C MET A 235 -7.12 -9.81 -1.52
N GLN A 236 -6.77 -8.79 -0.75
CA GLN A 236 -7.61 -7.61 -0.54
C GLN A 236 -6.98 -6.35 -1.12
N GLY A 237 -7.79 -5.48 -1.71
CA GLY A 237 -7.38 -4.21 -2.28
C GLY A 237 -6.77 -3.25 -1.28
N ARG A 238 -7.11 -3.39 0.01
CA ARG A 238 -6.58 -2.53 1.07
C ARG A 238 -5.07 -2.53 1.16
N TYR A 239 -4.43 -3.66 0.81
CA TYR A 239 -2.99 -3.81 0.91
C TYR A 239 -2.24 -2.94 -0.12
N PHE A 240 -2.92 -2.43 -1.14
CA PHE A 240 -2.34 -1.60 -2.19
C PHE A 240 -2.63 -0.11 -2.02
N ILE A 241 -3.49 0.28 -1.05
CA ILE A 241 -3.81 1.68 -0.75
C ILE A 241 -2.54 2.49 -0.46
N PRO A 242 -1.57 2.05 0.38
CA PRO A 242 -0.40 2.84 0.71
C PRO A 242 0.43 3.33 -0.48
N ALA A 243 0.50 2.51 -1.54
CA ALA A 243 1.27 2.79 -2.75
C ALA A 243 0.41 3.32 -3.92
N ALA A 244 -0.92 3.33 -3.77
CA ALA A 244 -1.84 3.75 -4.82
C ALA A 244 -1.57 5.16 -5.40
N PRO A 245 -1.12 6.16 -4.63
CA PRO A 245 -0.77 7.46 -5.22
C PRO A 245 0.29 7.35 -6.32
N LEU A 246 1.24 6.41 -6.19
CA LEU A 246 2.30 6.22 -7.19
C LEU A 246 1.75 5.76 -8.54
N LEU A 247 0.71 4.91 -8.53
CA LEU A 247 0.03 4.48 -9.77
C LEU A 247 -0.53 5.67 -10.55
N LEU A 248 -1.14 6.63 -9.84
CA LEU A 248 -1.72 7.82 -10.46
C LEU A 248 -0.65 8.73 -11.11
N PHE A 249 0.56 8.76 -10.57
CA PHE A 249 1.65 9.59 -11.09
C PHE A 249 2.39 8.95 -12.28
N ILE A 250 2.31 7.63 -12.50
CA ILE A 250 2.96 6.95 -13.63
C ILE A 250 2.47 7.50 -14.96
N TRP A 251 1.16 7.73 -15.08
CA TRP A 251 0.57 8.18 -16.34
C TRP A 251 0.82 9.64 -16.67
N GLY A 252 1.48 10.40 -15.77
CA GLY A 252 1.88 11.79 -16.02
C GLY A 252 0.73 12.62 -16.58
N LEU A 253 -0.47 12.41 -16.01
CA LEU A 253 -1.72 12.87 -16.60
C LEU A 253 -1.67 14.39 -16.76
N LYS A 254 -1.79 14.87 -18.00
CA LYS A 254 -2.02 16.30 -18.28
C LYS A 254 -3.36 16.65 -17.64
N ARG A 255 -3.31 17.30 -16.49
CA ARG A 255 -4.51 17.65 -15.74
C ARG A 255 -5.20 18.78 -16.47
N VAL A 256 -6.48 18.59 -16.75
CA VAL A 256 -7.32 19.61 -17.37
C VAL A 256 -7.87 20.48 -16.26
N ASP A 257 -7.53 21.77 -16.27
CA ASP A 257 -7.88 22.71 -15.20
C ASP A 257 -9.40 23.03 -15.12
N SER A 258 -10.21 22.48 -16.03
CA SER A 258 -11.61 22.86 -16.25
C SER A 258 -12.54 22.63 -15.07
N ILE A 259 -12.24 21.68 -14.17
CA ILE A 259 -13.10 21.36 -13.02
C ILE A 259 -12.36 21.42 -11.67
N LYS A 260 -11.20 22.08 -11.60
CA LYS A 260 -10.35 22.10 -10.40
C LYS A 260 -11.09 22.60 -9.14
N GLU A 261 -11.96 23.59 -9.30
CA GLU A 261 -12.74 24.19 -8.20
C GLU A 261 -13.87 23.27 -7.72
N ALA A 262 -14.32 22.35 -8.57
CA ALA A 262 -15.34 21.36 -8.24
C ALA A 262 -14.74 20.13 -7.53
N ILE A 263 -13.42 19.90 -7.57
CA ILE A 263 -12.79 18.70 -6.97
C ILE A 263 -13.10 18.53 -5.47
N PRO A 264 -13.03 19.58 -4.61
CA PRO A 264 -13.41 19.44 -3.21
C PRO A 264 -14.87 19.03 -3.05
N PHE A 265 -15.77 19.62 -3.85
CA PHE A 265 -17.20 19.29 -3.84
C PHE A 265 -17.45 17.85 -4.32
N ILE A 266 -16.84 17.43 -5.43
CA ILE A 266 -16.92 16.06 -5.96
C ILE A 266 -16.41 15.04 -4.93
N SER A 267 -15.31 15.36 -4.25
CA SER A 267 -14.76 14.52 -3.18
C SER A 267 -15.71 14.42 -1.99
N MET A 268 -16.34 15.53 -1.61
CA MET A 268 -17.39 15.55 -0.57
C MET A 268 -18.60 14.70 -0.96
N VAL A 269 -19.06 14.79 -2.21
CA VAL A 269 -20.16 13.96 -2.74
C VAL A 269 -19.82 12.47 -2.62
N LEU A 270 -18.61 12.06 -3.01
CA LEU A 270 -18.17 10.68 -2.84
C LEU A 270 -18.24 10.24 -1.37
N VAL A 271 -17.74 11.06 -0.44
CA VAL A 271 -17.75 10.75 0.99
C VAL A 271 -19.18 10.63 1.53
N VAL A 272 -20.06 11.58 1.21
CA VAL A 272 -21.46 11.57 1.67
C VAL A 272 -22.23 10.37 1.11
N VAL A 273 -22.11 10.10 -0.19
CA VAL A 273 -22.76 8.93 -0.82
C VAL A 273 -22.21 7.63 -0.21
N SER A 274 -20.90 7.54 0.00
CA SER A 274 -20.27 6.38 0.65
C SER A 274 -20.83 6.14 2.05
N PHE A 275 -21.03 7.20 2.83
CA PHE A 275 -21.58 7.13 4.18
C PHE A 275 -23.05 6.68 4.17
N VAL A 276 -23.88 7.26 3.31
CA VAL A 276 -25.29 6.89 3.15
C VAL A 276 -25.43 5.42 2.74
N VAL A 277 -24.67 4.98 1.72
CA VAL A 277 -24.68 3.58 1.26
C VAL A 277 -24.21 2.65 2.37
N THR A 278 -23.19 3.03 3.13
CA THR A 278 -22.70 2.23 4.27
C THR A 278 -23.80 2.04 5.32
N ILE A 279 -24.49 3.11 5.73
CA ILE A 279 -25.59 3.02 6.70
C ILE A 279 -26.73 2.15 6.16
N TYR A 280 -27.14 2.40 4.91
CA TYR A 280 -28.22 1.66 4.28
C TYR A 280 -27.96 0.15 4.27
N GLU A 281 -26.76 -0.26 3.88
CA GLU A 281 -26.38 -1.67 3.75
C GLU A 281 -26.23 -2.35 5.12
N VAL A 282 -25.75 -1.62 6.13
CA VAL A 282 -25.73 -2.11 7.52
C VAL A 282 -27.15 -2.30 8.06
N LEU A 283 -28.06 -1.35 7.80
CA LEU A 283 -29.46 -1.47 8.21
C LEU A 283 -30.14 -2.67 7.54
N LEU A 284 -29.97 -2.81 6.23
CA LEU A 284 -30.51 -3.94 5.47
C LEU A 284 -29.97 -5.29 5.92
N ARG A 285 -28.71 -5.37 6.34
CA ARG A 285 -28.10 -6.65 6.70
C ARG A 285 -28.48 -7.12 8.10
N TYR A 286 -28.56 -6.19 9.05
CA TYR A 286 -28.61 -6.52 10.48
C TYR A 286 -29.94 -6.17 11.15
N TYR A 287 -30.77 -5.32 10.54
CA TYR A 287 -31.97 -4.77 11.20
C TYR A 287 -33.26 -4.90 10.40
N LEU A 288 -33.19 -5.17 9.10
CA LEU A 288 -34.32 -5.40 8.20
C LEU A 288 -34.23 -6.82 7.60
#